data_AF-A0A7J4B9B1-F1
#
_entry.id   AF-A0A7J4B9B1-F1
#
_cell.length_a   1.000
_cell.length_b   1.000
_cell.length_c   1.000
_cell.angle_alpha   90.00
_cell.angle_beta   90.00
_cell.angle_gamma   90.00
#
_symmetry.space_group_name_H-M   'P 1'
#
loop_
_entity.id
_entity.type
_entity.pdbx_description
1 polymer ?
#
loop_
_entity_poly.entity_id
_entity_poly.type
_entity_poly.pdbx_seq_one_letter_code
_entity_poly.pdbx_strand_id
1 'polypeptide(L)'
;MVGGYLVALIDKVRLKILEEIYKNIPPEAGLTKIEFEGPEIAIYLRDVKSVLEKEELIKSIAKIIKKRVVVRVDESSRKDFSDALEIILNEVPPDLGLTKEDVTFDEVLGEVIIKTTNPTAFFKDKRQLYNKIFMETGWRPRILRKPPLRSSILESTVKYLISQSEARRKILRSVGDRIHRDTLFKDPYVRITALGGFQEVGRSSILLETQESKILLDFGYNPSAPTLKQSMPRLDVANIPVEDIDAVVVTHAHLDHCGLVPLLFKFGYEGPVYATEATRDLMILLQLDLLDISKREGKPLPFDLQDVHKALLHTVTLKYGEVTDIAPDVRLTFYRAGHILGSAIAHLHIGVGLHNIVYTSDFKYGKTRLLDEAHTEFPRVDTLLMESTYGNATQLPRDEAEAKFVDVINRTLQRKGKVLIPTLAVGRAQEVLAILATA
;
A
#
# COMPACT_ATOMS: atom_id res chain seq x y z
N MET A 1 6.50 50.81 -9.13
CA MET A 1 5.94 49.92 -10.17
C MET A 1 6.02 48.50 -9.65
N VAL A 2 5.01 48.11 -8.85
CA VAL A 2 4.11 46.97 -9.11
C VAL A 2 4.91 45.68 -9.32
N GLY A 3 5.08 44.82 -8.32
CA GLY A 3 4.00 44.21 -7.53
C GLY A 3 3.72 42.83 -8.11
N GLY A 4 4.51 41.85 -7.66
CA GLY A 4 4.41 40.45 -8.09
C GLY A 4 5.00 39.52 -7.04
N TYR A 5 4.82 39.86 -5.75
CA TYR A 5 5.07 38.92 -4.67
C TYR A 5 3.93 37.91 -4.68
N LEU A 6 4.23 36.74 -5.22
CA LEU A 6 3.51 35.50 -4.94
C LEU A 6 3.63 35.26 -3.43
N VAL A 7 2.75 35.88 -2.64
CA VAL A 7 2.49 35.46 -1.27
C VAL A 7 1.86 34.08 -1.43
N ALA A 8 2.68 33.04 -1.38
CA ALA A 8 2.20 31.68 -1.16
C ALA A 8 1.22 31.77 0.01
N LEU A 9 -0.03 31.37 -0.21
CA LEU A 9 -1.03 31.28 0.85
C LEU A 9 -0.37 30.53 2.00
N ILE A 10 -0.09 31.22 3.10
CA ILE A 10 0.54 30.62 4.26
C ILE A 10 -0.44 29.57 4.77
N ASP A 11 -0.08 28.30 4.57
CA ASP A 11 -0.87 27.15 4.97
C ASP A 11 -0.96 27.09 6.49
N LYS A 12 -2.13 27.42 7.01
CA LYS A 12 -2.35 27.60 8.45
C LYS A 12 -2.31 26.26 9.16
N VAL A 13 -2.79 25.19 8.52
CA VAL A 13 -2.70 23.82 9.07
C VAL A 13 -1.25 23.42 9.24
N ARG A 14 -0.41 23.62 8.21
CA ARG A 14 1.01 23.26 8.30
C ARG A 14 1.76 24.06 9.34
N LEU A 15 1.53 25.37 9.43
CA LEU A 15 2.17 26.19 10.47
C LEU A 15 1.80 25.72 11.88
N LYS A 16 0.52 25.43 12.14
CA LYS A 16 0.07 24.92 13.44
C LYS A 16 0.72 23.57 13.78
N ILE A 17 0.85 22.68 12.78
CA ILE A 17 1.54 21.40 12.95
C ILE A 17 3.00 21.64 13.35
N LEU A 18 3.70 22.53 12.65
CA LEU A 18 5.10 22.86 12.94
C LEU A 18 5.25 23.46 14.34
N GLU A 19 4.44 24.46 14.69
CA GLU A 19 4.47 25.11 16.01
C GLU A 19 4.28 24.09 17.15
N GLU A 20 3.32 23.17 17.01
CA GLU A 20 3.06 22.16 18.03
C GLU A 20 4.22 21.16 18.15
N ILE A 21 4.82 20.77 17.03
CA ILE A 21 6.01 19.89 17.05
C ILE A 21 7.19 20.59 17.74
N TYR A 22 7.48 21.85 17.38
CA TYR A 22 8.58 22.62 17.98
C TYR A 22 8.39 22.83 19.49
N LYS A 23 7.15 23.02 19.94
CA LYS A 23 6.85 23.25 21.36
C LYS A 23 7.02 22.00 22.22
N ASN A 24 6.74 20.82 21.67
CA ASN A 24 6.74 19.58 22.44
C ASN A 24 8.06 18.80 22.35
N ILE A 25 8.86 18.99 21.29
CA ILE A 25 10.14 18.30 21.17
C ILE A 25 11.17 18.90 22.15
N PRO A 26 11.82 18.07 22.99
CA PRO A 26 12.86 18.56 23.89
C PRO A 26 14.07 19.14 23.13
N PRO A 27 14.63 20.28 23.56
CA PRO A 27 15.80 20.88 22.92
C PRO A 27 17.00 19.93 22.84
N GLU A 28 17.17 19.05 23.83
CA GLU A 28 18.24 18.05 23.87
C GLU A 28 18.20 17.03 22.72
N ALA A 29 17.03 16.82 22.10
CA ALA A 29 16.89 15.92 20.95
C ALA A 29 17.55 16.47 19.68
N GLY A 30 17.84 17.78 19.65
CA GLY A 30 18.49 18.44 18.52
C GLY A 30 17.69 18.33 17.23
N LEU A 31 16.45 18.81 17.22
CA LEU A 31 15.58 18.86 16.04
C LEU A 31 16.28 19.59 14.87
N THR A 32 16.46 18.90 13.75
CA THR A 32 17.14 19.46 12.57
C THR A 32 16.15 19.93 11.51
N LYS A 33 15.12 19.13 11.21
CA LYS A 33 14.10 19.47 10.21
C LYS A 33 12.82 18.66 10.40
N ILE A 34 11.73 19.16 9.83
CA ILE A 34 10.41 18.50 9.78
C ILE A 34 10.01 18.43 8.30
N GLU A 35 9.68 17.24 7.82
CA GLU A 35 9.29 17.01 6.42
C GLU A 35 7.93 16.30 6.36
N PHE A 36 7.07 16.72 5.45
CA PHE A 36 5.80 16.05 5.18
C PHE A 36 6.07 15.01 4.09
N GLU A 37 6.07 13.73 4.42
CA GLU A 37 6.43 12.63 3.53
C GLU A 37 5.26 11.67 3.32
N GLY A 38 4.51 11.90 2.24
CA GLY A 38 3.27 11.20 1.97
C GLY A 38 2.26 11.43 3.11
N PRO A 39 1.66 10.38 3.67
CA PRO A 39 0.72 10.52 4.79
C PRO A 39 1.40 10.72 6.15
N GLU A 40 2.74 10.66 6.23
CA GLU A 40 3.49 10.77 7.49
C GLU A 40 4.19 12.13 7.60
N ILE A 41 4.35 12.61 8.83
CA ILE A 41 5.21 13.75 9.15
C ILE A 41 6.51 13.21 9.75
N ALA A 42 7.60 13.35 9.03
CA ALA A 42 8.94 12.93 9.43
C ALA A 42 9.63 14.03 10.24
N ILE A 43 10.05 13.69 11.46
CA ILE A 43 10.76 14.56 12.39
C ILE A 43 12.20 14.08 12.49
N TYR A 44 13.15 14.90 12.05
CA TYR A 44 14.57 14.57 12.04
C TYR A 44 15.27 15.12 13.28
N LEU A 45 15.96 14.25 14.01
CA LEU A 45 16.63 14.55 15.27
C LEU A 45 18.11 14.17 15.20
N ARG A 46 18.97 14.85 15.96
CA ARG A 46 20.37 14.40 16.14
C ARG A 46 20.48 13.30 17.19
N ASP A 47 19.70 13.40 18.26
CA ASP A 47 19.63 12.39 19.31
C ASP A 47 18.21 11.84 19.43
N VAL A 48 18.04 10.57 19.06
CA VAL A 48 16.77 9.85 19.16
C VAL A 48 16.54 9.28 20.56
N LYS A 49 17.58 9.12 21.39
CA LYS A 49 17.49 8.48 22.70
C LYS A 49 16.59 9.26 23.64
N SER A 50 16.80 10.58 23.71
CA SER A 50 15.99 11.51 24.51
C SER A 50 14.49 11.49 24.20
N VAL A 51 14.10 11.05 22.99
CA VAL A 51 12.71 10.94 22.55
C VAL A 51 12.15 9.53 22.75
N LEU A 52 12.94 8.48 22.47
CA LEU A 52 12.48 7.09 22.63
C LEU A 52 12.34 6.66 24.09
N GLU A 53 13.14 7.21 25.00
CA GLU A 53 12.97 7.00 26.44
C GLU A 53 11.65 7.58 26.96
N LYS A 54 11.15 8.63 26.30
CA LYS A 54 9.87 9.29 26.60
C LYS A 54 8.78 8.76 25.66
N GLU A 55 8.47 7.47 25.75
CA GLU A 55 7.59 6.73 24.82
C GLU A 55 6.23 7.42 24.52
N GLU A 56 5.71 8.19 25.49
CA GLU A 56 4.45 8.92 25.36
C GLU A 56 4.54 10.23 24.56
N LEU A 57 5.74 10.76 24.34
CA LEU A 57 5.94 12.06 23.69
C LEU A 57 5.48 12.05 22.22
N ILE A 58 5.92 11.07 21.43
CA ILE A 58 5.53 10.99 20.02
C ILE A 58 4.04 10.67 19.89
N LYS A 59 3.51 9.82 20.78
CA LYS A 59 2.07 9.53 20.84
C LYS A 59 1.27 10.77 21.20
N SER A 60 1.73 11.60 22.14
CA SER A 60 1.05 12.83 22.54
C SER A 60 1.07 13.85 21.40
N ILE A 61 2.22 14.06 20.75
CA ILE A 61 2.34 14.95 19.59
C ILE A 61 1.36 14.51 18.49
N ALA A 62 1.41 13.23 18.09
CA ALA A 62 0.52 12.68 17.06
C ALA A 62 -0.96 12.85 17.42
N LYS A 63 -1.32 12.71 18.71
CA LYS A 63 -2.70 12.90 19.20
C LYS A 63 -3.14 14.37 19.16
N ILE A 64 -2.24 15.31 19.46
CA ILE A 64 -2.54 16.75 19.44
C ILE A 64 -2.75 17.22 18.00
N ILE A 65 -1.81 16.89 17.10
CA ILE A 65 -1.89 17.31 15.70
C ILE A 65 -2.87 16.45 14.88
N LYS A 66 -3.30 15.30 15.41
CA LYS A 66 -4.19 14.32 14.76
C LYS A 66 -3.66 13.82 13.40
N LYS A 67 -2.34 13.74 13.27
CA LYS A 67 -1.59 13.30 12.09
C LYS A 67 -0.55 12.28 12.50
N ARG A 68 -0.13 11.45 11.56
CA ARG A 68 0.86 10.41 11.81
C ARG A 68 2.26 10.99 11.82
N VAL A 69 3.03 10.66 12.84
CA VAL A 69 4.39 11.16 13.05
C VAL A 69 5.37 10.01 13.02
N VAL A 70 6.49 10.21 12.34
CA VAL A 70 7.63 9.29 12.34
C VAL A 70 8.89 10.04 12.72
N VAL A 71 9.69 9.42 13.58
CA VAL A 71 11.00 9.97 13.98
C VAL A 71 12.09 9.36 13.11
N ARG A 72 13.01 10.20 12.65
CA ARG A 72 14.22 9.83 11.90
C ARG A 72 15.44 10.49 12.52
N VAL A 73 16.61 9.92 12.28
CA VAL A 73 17.88 10.50 12.69
C VAL A 73 18.47 11.28 11.53
N ASP A 74 19.03 12.44 11.83
CA ASP A 74 19.73 13.27 10.87
C ASP A 74 20.92 12.52 10.25
N GLU A 75 21.19 12.78 8.98
CA GLU A 75 22.22 12.10 8.20
C GLU A 75 23.60 12.22 8.86
N SER A 76 23.88 13.36 9.49
CA SER A 76 25.13 13.62 10.21
C SER A 76 25.31 12.84 11.51
N SER A 77 24.24 12.26 12.07
CA SER A 77 24.23 11.61 13.38
C SER A 77 24.03 10.09 13.30
N ARG A 78 23.90 9.54 12.09
CA ARG A 78 23.82 8.10 11.86
C ARG A 78 25.20 7.45 11.88
N LYS A 79 25.27 6.19 12.32
CA LYS A 79 26.47 5.37 12.20
C LYS A 79 26.74 5.00 10.74
N ASP A 80 28.00 4.85 10.38
CA ASP A 80 28.40 4.29 9.10
C ASP A 80 27.88 2.85 8.93
N PHE A 81 27.75 2.39 7.67
CA PHE A 81 27.13 1.09 7.39
C PHE A 81 27.87 -0.08 8.01
N SER A 82 29.20 -0.05 8.07
CA SER A 82 30.02 -1.10 8.69
C SER A 82 29.69 -1.25 10.16
N ASP A 83 29.69 -0.13 10.88
CA ASP A 83 29.50 -0.06 12.32
C ASP A 83 28.05 -0.40 12.68
N ALA A 84 27.09 0.15 11.93
CA ALA A 84 25.68 -0.16 12.09
C ALA A 84 25.40 -1.64 11.85
N LEU A 85 26.00 -2.25 10.81
CA LEU A 85 25.85 -3.67 10.52
C LEU A 85 26.43 -4.54 11.63
N GLU A 86 27.61 -4.20 12.14
CA GLU A 86 28.23 -4.93 13.25
C GLU A 86 27.38 -4.88 14.51
N ILE A 87 26.88 -3.69 14.87
CA ILE A 87 25.95 -3.52 16.00
C ILE A 87 24.70 -4.38 15.80
N ILE A 88 24.07 -4.32 14.62
CA ILE A 88 22.85 -5.11 14.34
C ILE A 88 23.11 -6.61 14.49
N LEU A 89 24.23 -7.12 13.96
CA LEU A 89 24.55 -8.55 14.03
C LEU A 89 24.88 -9.01 15.45
N ASN A 90 25.45 -8.13 16.28
CA ASN A 90 25.75 -8.44 17.68
C ASN A 90 24.50 -8.35 18.58
N GLU A 91 23.60 -7.42 18.29
CA GLU A 91 22.40 -7.17 19.08
C GLU A 91 21.26 -8.15 18.79
N VAL A 92 21.17 -8.65 17.56
CA VAL A 92 20.14 -9.61 17.17
C VAL A 92 20.52 -11.00 17.69
N PRO A 93 19.65 -11.66 18.48
CA PRO A 93 19.90 -12.99 19.00
C PRO A 93 20.32 -14.02 17.92
N PRO A 94 21.37 -14.84 18.16
CA PRO A 94 21.88 -15.79 17.17
C PRO A 94 20.87 -16.82 16.67
N ASP A 95 19.84 -17.15 17.47
CA ASP A 95 18.76 -18.06 17.12
C ASP A 95 17.85 -17.53 16.00
N LEU A 96 17.87 -16.21 15.75
CA LEU A 96 17.19 -15.60 14.60
C LEU A 96 17.95 -15.78 13.28
N GLY A 97 19.18 -16.30 13.33
CA GLY A 97 19.97 -16.72 12.17
C GLY A 97 20.25 -15.60 11.16
N LEU A 98 20.40 -14.36 11.66
CA LEU A 98 20.60 -13.18 10.82
C LEU A 98 21.99 -13.19 10.18
N THR A 99 22.06 -13.02 8.85
CA THR A 99 23.33 -12.86 8.14
C THR A 99 23.45 -11.47 7.53
N LYS A 100 24.65 -11.12 7.02
CA LYS A 100 24.89 -9.84 6.33
C LYS A 100 23.97 -9.64 5.11
N GLU A 101 23.59 -10.72 4.44
CA GLU A 101 22.73 -10.67 3.25
C GLU A 101 21.27 -10.32 3.58
N ASP A 102 20.88 -10.50 4.85
CA ASP A 102 19.55 -10.20 5.34
C ASP A 102 19.37 -8.74 5.75
N VAL A 103 20.46 -7.95 5.75
CA VAL A 103 20.46 -6.54 6.14
C VAL A 103 20.69 -5.67 4.89
N THR A 104 19.85 -4.67 4.69
CA THR A 104 19.99 -3.74 3.56
C THR A 104 19.66 -2.32 4.00
N PHE A 105 20.55 -1.38 3.71
CA PHE A 105 20.37 0.03 4.11
C PHE A 105 19.73 0.86 2.98
N ASP A 106 18.84 1.75 3.37
CA ASP A 106 18.32 2.84 2.54
C ASP A 106 18.84 4.17 3.13
N GLU A 107 19.94 4.65 2.56
CA GLU A 107 20.65 5.83 3.05
C GLU A 107 19.81 7.10 3.01
N VAL A 108 18.94 7.23 2.01
CA VAL A 108 18.14 8.44 1.80
C VAL A 108 17.01 8.54 2.82
N LEU A 109 16.35 7.41 3.12
CA LEU A 109 15.26 7.37 4.11
C LEU A 109 15.78 7.17 5.54
N GLY A 110 17.03 6.77 5.71
CA GLY A 110 17.61 6.44 7.02
C GLY A 110 17.02 5.18 7.62
N GLU A 111 16.68 4.21 6.77
CA GLU A 111 16.11 2.94 7.17
C GLU A 111 17.09 1.78 6.98
N VAL A 112 16.97 0.77 7.83
CA VAL A 112 17.66 -0.51 7.66
C VAL A 112 16.63 -1.62 7.57
N ILE A 113 16.57 -2.27 6.42
CA ILE A 113 15.72 -3.44 6.18
C ILE A 113 16.40 -4.65 6.78
N ILE A 114 15.74 -5.32 7.72
CA ILE A 114 16.23 -6.54 8.37
C ILE A 114 15.28 -7.68 8.05
N LYS A 115 15.75 -8.70 7.33
CA LYS A 115 14.98 -9.90 6.98
C LYS A 115 15.24 -11.01 8.00
N THR A 116 14.20 -11.45 8.71
CA THR A 116 14.33 -12.49 9.74
C THR A 116 13.22 -13.52 9.64
N THR A 117 13.49 -14.76 10.03
CA THR A 117 12.47 -15.83 10.09
C THR A 117 11.37 -15.51 11.11
N ASN A 118 11.69 -14.74 12.15
CA ASN A 118 10.76 -14.35 13.21
C ASN A 118 10.75 -12.83 13.48
N PRO A 119 9.99 -12.06 12.67
CA PRO A 119 9.85 -10.61 12.85
C PRO A 119 9.29 -10.20 14.20
N THR A 120 8.48 -11.05 14.83
CA THR A 120 7.79 -10.69 16.09
C THR A 120 8.78 -10.44 17.23
N ALA A 121 9.95 -11.08 17.21
CA ALA A 121 11.00 -10.91 18.21
C ALA A 121 11.43 -9.45 18.39
N PHE A 122 11.47 -8.66 17.30
CA PHE A 122 11.84 -7.25 17.34
C PHE A 122 10.82 -6.36 18.04
N PHE A 123 9.57 -6.83 18.14
CA PHE A 123 8.46 -6.06 18.72
C PHE A 123 8.00 -6.60 20.09
N LYS A 124 8.64 -7.66 20.61
CA LYS A 124 8.43 -8.14 21.98
C LYS A 124 8.94 -7.12 23.01
N ASP A 125 8.47 -7.26 24.26
CA ASP A 125 8.94 -6.49 25.41
C ASP A 125 8.97 -4.97 25.15
N LYS A 126 7.84 -4.44 24.66
CA LYS A 126 7.71 -3.03 24.26
C LYS A 126 8.74 -2.58 23.23
N ARG A 127 9.06 -3.45 22.27
CA ARG A 127 10.01 -3.18 21.17
C ARG A 127 11.43 -2.94 21.64
N GLN A 128 11.87 -3.60 22.72
CA GLN A 128 13.21 -3.39 23.29
C GLN A 128 14.33 -3.56 22.26
N LEU A 129 14.33 -4.68 21.51
CA LEU A 129 15.34 -4.96 20.48
C LEU A 129 15.31 -3.93 19.35
N TYR A 130 14.12 -3.60 18.84
CA TYR A 130 13.95 -2.56 17.82
C TYR A 130 14.49 -1.21 18.29
N ASN A 131 14.11 -0.78 19.50
CA ASN A 131 14.51 0.51 20.05
C ASN A 131 16.02 0.55 20.28
N LYS A 132 16.60 -0.54 20.78
CA LYS A 132 18.05 -0.66 21.00
C LYS A 132 18.83 -0.47 19.70
N ILE A 133 18.46 -1.19 18.64
CA ILE A 133 19.07 -1.03 17.31
C ILE A 133 18.92 0.42 16.83
N PHE A 134 17.71 1.00 16.94
CA PHE A 134 17.48 2.37 16.46
C PHE A 134 18.30 3.41 17.23
N MET A 135 18.42 3.26 18.55
CA MET A 135 19.17 4.18 19.43
C MET A 135 20.69 4.09 19.24
N GLU A 136 21.23 2.89 18.99
CA GLU A 136 22.67 2.68 18.90
C GLU A 136 23.21 2.98 17.49
N THR A 137 22.42 2.68 16.46
CA THR A 137 22.84 2.84 15.07
C THR A 137 22.37 4.16 14.44
N GLY A 138 21.26 4.72 14.94
CA GLY A 138 20.54 5.82 14.30
C GLY A 138 19.75 5.40 13.05
N TRP A 139 19.79 4.12 12.65
CA TRP A 139 19.06 3.61 11.50
C TRP A 139 17.70 3.07 11.94
N ARG A 140 16.63 3.53 11.29
CA ARG A 140 15.28 3.09 11.60
C ARG A 140 15.06 1.65 11.11
N PRO A 141 14.81 0.66 11.98
CA PRO A 141 14.64 -0.72 11.53
C PRO A 141 13.32 -0.93 10.79
N ARG A 142 13.37 -1.55 9.61
CA ARG A 142 12.21 -2.09 8.90
C ARG A 142 12.32 -3.60 8.88
N ILE A 143 11.59 -4.24 9.79
CA ILE A 143 11.66 -5.68 10.00
C ILE A 143 10.72 -6.40 9.03
N LEU A 144 11.29 -7.25 8.18
CA LEU A 144 10.56 -8.06 7.20
C LEU A 144 10.73 -9.55 7.51
N ARG A 145 9.72 -10.35 7.18
CA ARG A 145 9.84 -11.81 7.26
C ARG A 145 10.75 -12.31 6.14
N LYS A 146 11.77 -13.07 6.48
CA LYS A 146 12.60 -13.80 5.52
C LYS A 146 11.72 -14.89 4.88
N PRO A 147 11.46 -14.82 3.56
CA PRO A 147 10.58 -15.79 2.93
C PRO A 147 11.30 -17.15 2.84
N PRO A 148 10.59 -18.27 3.04
CA PRO A 148 11.18 -19.61 2.90
C PRO A 148 11.57 -19.91 1.46
N LEU A 149 10.90 -19.27 0.49
CA LEU A 149 11.20 -19.34 -0.93
C LEU A 149 11.70 -17.98 -1.40
N ARG A 150 12.80 -18.00 -2.16
CA ARG A 150 13.38 -16.79 -2.74
C ARG A 150 12.48 -16.28 -3.87
N SER A 151 12.16 -14.98 -3.86
CA SER A 151 11.44 -14.32 -4.95
C SER A 151 12.35 -13.30 -5.63
N SER A 152 12.73 -13.57 -6.87
CA SER A 152 13.57 -12.68 -7.68
C SER A 152 12.90 -11.32 -7.92
N ILE A 153 11.57 -11.31 -8.07
CA ILE A 153 10.78 -10.09 -8.29
C ILE A 153 10.71 -9.24 -7.04
N LEU A 154 10.56 -9.84 -5.86
CA LEU A 154 10.58 -9.09 -4.60
C LEU A 154 11.97 -8.48 -4.36
N GLU A 155 13.03 -9.24 -4.66
CA GLU A 155 14.40 -8.73 -4.55
C GLU A 155 14.68 -7.61 -5.55
N SER A 156 14.26 -7.74 -6.81
CA SER A 156 14.43 -6.68 -7.81
C SER A 156 13.63 -5.43 -7.45
N THR A 157 12.41 -5.59 -6.95
CA THR A 157 11.53 -4.50 -6.49
C THR A 157 12.19 -3.72 -5.35
N VAL A 158 12.69 -4.42 -4.32
CA VAL A 158 13.36 -3.77 -3.18
C VAL A 158 14.64 -3.07 -3.65
N LYS A 159 15.47 -3.72 -4.47
CA LYS A 159 16.69 -3.11 -5.02
C LYS A 159 16.39 -1.88 -5.86
N TYR A 160 15.34 -1.92 -6.67
CA TYR A 160 14.91 -0.78 -7.48
C TYR A 160 14.42 0.38 -6.61
N LEU A 161 13.61 0.12 -5.58
CA LEU A 161 13.16 1.16 -4.65
C LEU A 161 14.34 1.85 -3.96
N ILE A 162 15.32 1.08 -3.50
CA ILE A 162 16.52 1.61 -2.83
C ILE A 162 17.39 2.42 -3.80
N SER A 163 17.56 1.97 -5.03
CA SER A 163 18.34 2.71 -6.03
C SER A 163 17.66 4.02 -6.46
N GLN A 164 16.36 4.17 -6.19
CA GLN A 164 15.55 5.33 -6.53
C GLN A 164 15.11 6.13 -5.29
N SER A 165 15.72 5.93 -4.11
CA SER A 165 15.23 6.53 -2.88
C SER A 165 15.22 8.07 -2.91
N GLU A 166 16.14 8.72 -3.62
CA GLU A 166 16.11 10.18 -3.81
C GLU A 166 14.87 10.65 -4.58
N ALA A 167 14.57 9.99 -5.70
CA ALA A 167 13.38 10.29 -6.50
C ALA A 167 12.12 10.04 -5.67
N ARG A 168 12.09 8.91 -4.95
CA ARG A 168 10.98 8.54 -4.05
C ARG A 168 10.79 9.55 -2.93
N ARG A 169 11.86 10.07 -2.32
CA ARG A 169 11.79 11.12 -1.29
C ARG A 169 11.14 12.40 -1.84
N LYS A 170 11.48 12.82 -3.07
CA LYS A 170 10.85 13.97 -3.72
C LYS A 170 9.36 13.74 -3.98
N ILE A 171 9.00 12.55 -4.45
CA ILE A 171 7.60 12.15 -4.66
C ILE A 171 6.84 12.21 -3.34
N LEU A 172 7.35 11.58 -2.28
CA LEU A 172 6.72 11.58 -0.96
C LEU A 172 6.55 13.00 -0.42
N ARG A 173 7.54 13.89 -0.59
CA ARG A 173 7.40 15.30 -0.20
C ARG A 173 6.26 16.01 -0.94
N SER A 174 6.21 15.87 -2.27
CA SER A 174 5.12 16.44 -3.08
C SER A 174 3.74 15.89 -2.69
N VAL A 175 3.65 14.60 -2.39
CA VAL A 175 2.41 13.98 -1.89
C VAL A 175 2.06 14.52 -0.50
N GLY A 176 3.04 14.65 0.40
CA GLY A 176 2.83 15.18 1.74
C GLY A 176 2.36 16.63 1.75
N ASP A 177 2.92 17.46 0.87
CA ASP A 177 2.50 18.84 0.65
C ASP A 177 1.03 18.92 0.18
N ARG A 178 0.59 17.99 -0.68
CA ARG A 178 -0.80 17.92 -1.16
C ARG A 178 -1.78 17.43 -0.09
N ILE A 179 -1.41 16.42 0.70
CA ILE A 179 -2.29 15.85 1.75
C ILE A 179 -2.52 16.82 2.90
N HIS A 180 -1.49 17.56 3.29
CA HIS A 180 -1.53 18.40 4.49
C HIS A 180 -1.90 19.85 4.22
N ARG A 181 -2.43 20.14 3.01
CA ARG A 181 -2.90 21.49 2.67
C ARG A 181 -4.19 21.86 3.40
N ASP A 182 -4.41 23.16 3.56
CA ASP A 182 -5.70 23.69 3.99
C ASP A 182 -6.83 23.29 3.00
N THR A 183 -8.01 22.97 3.53
CA THR A 183 -9.25 22.87 2.76
C THR A 183 -9.72 24.26 2.35
N LEU A 184 -10.05 24.45 1.08
CA LEU A 184 -10.39 25.74 0.48
C LEU A 184 -11.89 26.01 0.44
N PHE A 185 -12.70 24.97 0.26
CA PHE A 185 -14.13 25.05 0.01
C PHE A 185 -14.93 24.70 1.27
N LYS A 186 -16.09 25.36 1.41
CA LYS A 186 -16.94 25.26 2.60
C LYS A 186 -18.15 24.38 2.43
N ASP A 187 -18.63 24.21 1.19
CA ASP A 187 -19.83 23.43 0.89
C ASP A 187 -19.44 21.98 0.60
N PRO A 188 -19.85 21.02 1.44
CA PRO A 188 -19.44 19.64 1.26
C PRO A 188 -20.40 18.91 0.32
N TYR A 189 -19.85 18.16 -0.63
CA TYR A 189 -20.56 17.10 -1.34
C TYR A 189 -19.69 15.85 -1.42
N VAL A 190 -20.33 14.71 -1.68
CA VAL A 190 -19.67 13.45 -1.99
C VAL A 190 -20.36 12.85 -3.20
N ARG A 191 -19.60 12.57 -4.27
CA ARG A 191 -20.08 11.96 -5.51
C ARG A 191 -19.27 10.72 -5.83
N ILE A 192 -19.94 9.69 -6.35
CA ILE A 192 -19.33 8.47 -6.84
C ILE A 192 -19.66 8.33 -8.32
N THR A 193 -18.64 8.20 -9.15
CA THR A 193 -18.77 8.03 -10.60
C THR A 193 -18.20 6.66 -10.99
N ALA A 194 -19.05 5.80 -11.57
CA ALA A 194 -18.63 4.51 -12.10
C ALA A 194 -17.89 4.69 -13.43
N LEU A 195 -16.64 4.22 -13.52
CA LEU A 195 -15.82 4.31 -14.73
C LEU A 195 -15.64 2.95 -15.43
N GLY A 196 -15.83 1.84 -14.70
CA GLY A 196 -15.80 0.46 -15.21
C GLY A 196 -16.10 -0.54 -14.09
N GLY A 197 -16.51 -1.76 -14.45
CA GLY A 197 -16.86 -2.82 -13.47
C GLY A 197 -18.28 -2.73 -12.90
N PHE A 198 -19.16 -1.95 -13.53
CA PHE A 198 -20.58 -1.83 -13.14
C PHE A 198 -21.45 -2.53 -14.20
N GLN A 199 -22.28 -3.48 -13.76
CA GLN A 199 -23.03 -4.40 -14.64
C GLN A 199 -22.14 -5.26 -15.55
N GLU A 200 -20.87 -5.47 -15.17
CA GLU A 200 -19.90 -6.29 -15.88
C GLU A 200 -18.84 -6.79 -14.88
N VAL A 201 -18.04 -7.78 -15.28
CA VAL A 201 -16.80 -8.18 -14.59
C VAL A 201 -15.62 -7.78 -15.46
N GLY A 202 -14.62 -7.14 -14.86
CA GLY A 202 -13.47 -6.59 -15.55
C GLY A 202 -13.39 -5.08 -15.46
N ARG A 203 -12.17 -4.53 -15.61
CA ARG A 203 -11.86 -3.09 -15.66
C ARG A 203 -12.49 -2.25 -14.53
N SER A 204 -12.51 -2.79 -13.31
CA SER A 204 -13.05 -2.13 -12.13
C SER A 204 -12.36 -0.77 -11.93
N SER A 205 -13.18 0.28 -11.83
CA SER A 205 -12.71 1.61 -11.48
C SER A 205 -13.86 2.52 -11.07
N ILE A 206 -13.68 3.17 -9.93
CA ILE A 206 -14.65 4.11 -9.34
C ILE A 206 -13.92 5.40 -9.03
N LEU A 207 -14.50 6.53 -9.41
CA LEU A 207 -14.03 7.84 -8.99
C LEU A 207 -14.89 8.35 -7.84
N LEU A 208 -14.27 8.56 -6.69
CA LEU A 208 -14.83 9.28 -5.55
C LEU A 208 -14.40 10.74 -5.62
N GLU A 209 -15.37 11.64 -5.57
CA GLU A 209 -15.13 13.08 -5.64
C GLU A 209 -15.78 13.77 -4.45
N THR A 210 -15.00 14.64 -3.81
CA THR A 210 -15.48 15.66 -2.89
C THR A 210 -15.27 17.02 -3.53
N GLN A 211 -15.64 18.07 -2.81
CA GLN A 211 -15.33 19.43 -3.23
C GLN A 211 -13.81 19.70 -3.23
N GLU A 212 -13.02 18.97 -2.42
CA GLU A 212 -11.57 19.15 -2.29
C GLU A 212 -10.74 18.11 -3.03
N SER A 213 -11.27 16.91 -3.21
CA SER A 213 -10.42 15.76 -3.52
C SER A 213 -11.04 14.78 -4.49
N LYS A 214 -10.19 14.15 -5.30
CA LYS A 214 -10.55 13.13 -6.27
C LYS A 214 -9.74 11.87 -6.02
N ILE A 215 -10.41 10.80 -5.63
CA ILE A 215 -9.80 9.52 -5.28
C ILE A 215 -10.29 8.45 -6.25
N LEU A 216 -9.36 7.80 -6.94
CA LEU A 216 -9.66 6.71 -7.84
C LEU A 216 -9.54 5.37 -7.10
N LEU A 217 -10.63 4.61 -6.99
CA LEU A 217 -10.64 3.26 -6.41
C LEU A 217 -10.55 2.24 -7.55
N ASP A 218 -9.45 1.50 -7.57
CA ASP A 218 -9.05 0.56 -8.62
C ASP A 218 -8.94 1.20 -10.02
N PHE A 219 -8.09 0.60 -10.86
CA PHE A 219 -7.96 0.94 -12.27
C PHE A 219 -7.54 -0.30 -13.07
N GLY A 220 -8.55 -1.12 -13.36
CA GLY A 220 -8.40 -2.46 -13.91
C GLY A 220 -8.28 -2.57 -15.42
N TYR A 221 -7.97 -3.79 -15.88
CA TYR A 221 -7.93 -4.21 -17.27
C TYR A 221 -8.90 -5.39 -17.51
N ASN A 222 -9.68 -5.35 -18.59
CA ASN A 222 -10.47 -6.50 -19.04
C ASN A 222 -9.86 -7.13 -20.31
N PRO A 223 -9.06 -8.20 -20.21
CA PRO A 223 -8.43 -8.84 -21.37
C PRO A 223 -9.43 -9.53 -22.31
N SER A 224 -10.64 -9.84 -21.82
CA SER A 224 -11.67 -10.53 -22.60
C SER A 224 -12.57 -9.57 -23.37
N ALA A 225 -12.41 -8.25 -23.20
CA ALA A 225 -13.20 -7.27 -23.94
C ALA A 225 -12.85 -7.28 -25.44
N PRO A 226 -13.84 -7.12 -26.34
CA PRO A 226 -13.61 -7.27 -27.77
C PRO A 226 -12.89 -6.07 -28.40
N THR A 227 -12.83 -4.93 -27.72
CA THR A 227 -12.11 -3.74 -28.18
C THR A 227 -11.23 -3.17 -27.09
N LEU A 228 -10.13 -2.49 -27.46
CA LEU A 228 -9.25 -1.80 -26.51
C LEU A 228 -10.01 -0.76 -25.67
N LYS A 229 -10.96 -0.02 -26.27
CA LYS A 229 -11.77 0.95 -25.52
C LYS A 229 -12.64 0.29 -24.44
N GLN A 230 -13.10 -0.94 -24.67
CA GLN A 230 -13.91 -1.69 -23.71
C GLN A 230 -13.07 -2.46 -22.68
N SER A 231 -11.78 -2.66 -22.94
CA SER A 231 -10.88 -3.28 -21.96
C SER A 231 -10.38 -2.31 -20.88
N MET A 232 -10.64 -1.01 -21.05
CA MET A 232 -10.17 0.06 -20.17
C MET A 232 -11.33 0.79 -19.48
N PRO A 233 -11.12 1.33 -18.27
CA PRO A 233 -12.06 2.24 -17.63
C PRO A 233 -12.23 3.55 -18.41
N ARG A 234 -13.39 4.18 -18.27
CA ARG A 234 -13.84 5.33 -19.08
C ARG A 234 -13.46 6.68 -18.47
N LEU A 235 -12.17 6.99 -18.38
CA LEU A 235 -11.69 8.31 -17.94
C LEU A 235 -12.22 9.46 -18.80
N ASP A 236 -12.49 9.20 -20.08
CA ASP A 236 -13.08 10.17 -21.02
C ASP A 236 -14.47 10.65 -20.61
N VAL A 237 -15.23 9.86 -19.85
CA VAL A 237 -16.57 10.23 -19.37
C VAL A 237 -16.51 11.16 -18.16
N ALA A 238 -15.47 11.05 -17.34
CA ALA A 238 -15.31 11.86 -16.14
C ALA A 238 -14.88 13.30 -16.48
N ASN A 239 -14.30 13.52 -17.66
CA ASN A 239 -13.71 14.80 -18.10
C ASN A 239 -12.75 15.40 -17.06
N ILE A 240 -11.99 14.54 -16.40
CA ILE A 240 -11.05 14.89 -15.34
C ILE A 240 -9.63 14.60 -15.84
N PRO A 241 -8.75 15.61 -15.87
CA PRO A 241 -7.33 15.40 -16.09
C PRO A 241 -6.77 14.42 -15.06
N VAL A 242 -5.89 13.51 -15.47
CA VAL A 242 -5.32 12.53 -14.52
C VAL A 242 -4.46 13.20 -13.45
N GLU A 243 -3.95 14.39 -13.73
CA GLU A 243 -3.16 15.23 -12.83
C GLU A 243 -3.98 15.76 -11.65
N ASP A 244 -5.31 15.86 -11.80
CA ASP A 244 -6.24 16.32 -10.77
C ASP A 244 -6.63 15.20 -9.78
N ILE A 245 -6.18 13.96 -10.01
CA ILE A 245 -6.42 12.84 -9.11
C ILE A 245 -5.44 12.97 -7.92
N ASP A 246 -5.97 13.02 -6.71
CA ASP A 246 -5.16 13.15 -5.50
C ASP A 246 -4.55 11.82 -5.07
N ALA A 247 -5.25 10.71 -5.32
CA ALA A 247 -4.78 9.38 -4.97
C ALA A 247 -5.46 8.28 -5.79
N VAL A 248 -4.74 7.18 -5.98
CA VAL A 248 -5.28 5.91 -6.48
C VAL A 248 -5.23 4.90 -5.34
N VAL A 249 -6.30 4.16 -5.11
CA VAL A 249 -6.40 3.11 -4.08
C VAL A 249 -6.59 1.78 -4.79
N VAL A 250 -5.66 0.86 -4.60
CA VAL A 250 -5.72 -0.50 -5.18
C VAL A 250 -6.08 -1.49 -4.09
N THR A 251 -7.23 -2.14 -4.26
CA THR A 251 -7.79 -3.06 -3.27
C THR A 251 -7.05 -4.40 -3.24
N HIS A 252 -6.73 -4.94 -4.41
CA HIS A 252 -5.97 -6.18 -4.55
C HIS A 252 -5.29 -6.29 -5.92
N ALA A 253 -4.46 -7.31 -6.09
CA ALA A 253 -3.53 -7.41 -7.21
C ALA A 253 -4.10 -8.03 -8.50
N HIS A 254 -5.39 -8.39 -8.58
CA HIS A 254 -5.90 -8.92 -9.83
C HIS A 254 -5.92 -7.85 -10.92
N LEU A 255 -5.68 -8.26 -12.17
CA LEU A 255 -5.46 -7.34 -13.29
C LEU A 255 -6.71 -6.52 -13.63
N ASP A 256 -7.90 -7.04 -13.35
CA ASP A 256 -9.16 -6.33 -13.47
C ASP A 256 -9.40 -5.27 -12.39
N HIS A 257 -8.46 -5.10 -11.45
CA HIS A 257 -8.46 -4.02 -10.45
C HIS A 257 -7.20 -3.15 -10.50
N CYS A 258 -6.04 -3.68 -10.91
CA CYS A 258 -4.79 -2.92 -10.91
C CYS A 258 -4.05 -2.90 -12.26
N GLY A 259 -4.54 -3.63 -13.26
CA GLY A 259 -3.79 -3.92 -14.48
C GLY A 259 -3.42 -2.70 -15.31
N LEU A 260 -4.19 -1.62 -15.24
CA LEU A 260 -3.94 -0.39 -15.99
C LEU A 260 -3.40 0.75 -15.14
N VAL A 261 -3.14 0.58 -13.84
CA VAL A 261 -2.54 1.63 -13.00
C VAL A 261 -1.30 2.29 -13.65
N PRO A 262 -0.38 1.56 -14.31
CA PRO A 262 0.75 2.16 -15.03
C PRO A 262 0.33 3.13 -16.15
N LEU A 263 -0.82 2.88 -16.80
CA LEU A 263 -1.33 3.74 -17.87
C LEU A 263 -1.66 5.15 -17.37
N LEU A 264 -2.07 5.30 -16.11
CA LEU A 264 -2.30 6.62 -15.49
C LEU A 264 -1.00 7.45 -15.49
N PHE A 265 0.12 6.83 -15.15
CA PHE A 265 1.43 7.47 -15.08
C PHE A 265 1.94 7.89 -16.46
N LYS A 266 1.65 7.09 -17.48
CA LYS A 266 1.90 7.45 -18.87
C LYS A 266 1.11 8.68 -19.31
N PHE A 267 -0.13 8.80 -18.83
CA PHE A 267 -0.99 9.95 -19.13
C PHE A 267 -0.70 11.19 -18.29
N GLY A 268 0.25 11.16 -17.37
CA GLY A 268 0.66 12.34 -16.60
C GLY A 268 0.34 12.30 -15.10
N TYR A 269 -0.25 11.21 -14.60
CA TYR A 269 -0.47 11.07 -13.15
C TYR A 269 0.85 11.07 -12.37
N GLU A 270 0.90 11.87 -11.30
CA GLU A 270 2.05 11.97 -10.38
C GLU A 270 1.65 11.83 -8.90
N GLY A 271 0.42 11.41 -8.62
CA GLY A 271 -0.06 11.15 -7.26
C GLY A 271 0.42 9.78 -6.70
N PRO A 272 0.07 9.46 -5.45
CA PRO A 272 0.38 8.19 -4.81
C PRO A 272 -0.56 7.06 -5.25
N VAL A 273 -0.08 5.82 -5.16
CA VAL A 273 -0.91 4.62 -5.21
C VAL A 273 -0.91 3.96 -3.83
N TYR A 274 -2.07 3.88 -3.18
CA TYR A 274 -2.21 3.21 -1.89
C TYR A 274 -2.62 1.76 -2.07
N ALA A 275 -1.87 0.85 -1.49
CA ALA A 275 -2.13 -0.59 -1.53
C ALA A 275 -1.59 -1.26 -0.27
N THR A 276 -1.94 -2.53 -0.03
CA THR A 276 -1.20 -3.33 0.96
C THR A 276 0.18 -3.72 0.41
N GLU A 277 1.09 -4.11 1.31
CA GLU A 277 2.44 -4.53 0.91
C GLU A 277 2.43 -5.73 -0.05
N ALA A 278 1.61 -6.74 0.23
CA ALA A 278 1.48 -7.89 -0.65
C ALA A 278 0.81 -7.53 -1.99
N THR A 279 -0.19 -6.64 -1.98
CA THR A 279 -0.83 -6.16 -3.21
C THR A 279 0.17 -5.45 -4.12
N ARG A 280 1.06 -4.59 -3.59
CA ARG A 280 2.14 -3.96 -4.37
C ARG A 280 3.00 -5.00 -5.09
N ASP A 281 3.50 -5.99 -4.35
CA ASP A 281 4.45 -6.97 -4.89
C ASP A 281 3.81 -7.85 -5.97
N LEU A 282 2.57 -8.27 -5.74
CA LEU A 282 1.81 -9.07 -6.69
C LEU A 282 1.34 -8.26 -7.90
N MET A 283 0.97 -6.98 -7.71
CA MET A 283 0.59 -6.06 -8.77
C MET A 283 1.72 -5.92 -9.80
N ILE A 284 2.96 -5.72 -9.33
CA ILE A 284 4.13 -5.61 -10.21
C ILE A 284 4.36 -6.92 -10.97
N LEU A 285 4.36 -8.05 -10.26
CA LEU A 285 4.50 -9.37 -10.89
C LEU A 285 3.50 -9.56 -12.04
N LEU A 286 2.22 -9.28 -11.78
CA LEU A 286 1.15 -9.49 -12.75
C LEU A 286 1.17 -8.47 -13.89
N GLN A 287 1.54 -7.21 -13.63
CA GLN A 287 1.69 -6.19 -14.68
C GLN A 287 2.86 -6.50 -15.62
N LEU A 288 3.98 -7.01 -15.09
CA LEU A 288 5.12 -7.44 -15.90
C LEU A 288 4.76 -8.65 -16.77
N ASP A 289 4.09 -9.65 -16.20
CA ASP A 289 3.60 -10.82 -16.93
C ASP A 289 2.59 -10.41 -18.03
N LEU A 290 1.69 -9.48 -17.72
CA LEU A 290 0.74 -8.91 -18.67
C LEU A 290 1.44 -8.24 -19.87
N LEU A 291 2.52 -7.48 -19.64
CA LEU A 291 3.31 -6.87 -20.71
C LEU A 291 3.99 -7.94 -21.59
N ASP A 292 4.53 -8.99 -20.99
CA ASP A 292 5.21 -10.07 -21.70
C ASP A 292 4.24 -10.91 -22.54
N ILE A 293 3.08 -11.27 -21.98
CA ILE A 293 2.01 -11.99 -22.70
C ILE A 293 1.50 -11.13 -23.86
N SER A 294 1.20 -9.85 -23.61
CA SER A 294 0.70 -8.92 -24.63
C SER A 294 1.64 -8.78 -25.83
N LYS A 295 2.96 -8.78 -25.59
CA LYS A 295 3.98 -8.79 -26.65
C LYS A 295 3.99 -10.11 -27.42
N ARG A 296 3.95 -11.26 -26.72
CA ARG A 296 3.96 -12.59 -27.34
C ARG A 296 2.71 -12.85 -28.19
N GLU A 297 1.56 -12.33 -27.79
CA GLU A 297 0.30 -12.44 -28.53
C GLU A 297 0.14 -11.40 -29.65
N GLY A 298 1.09 -10.46 -29.80
CA GLY A 298 1.00 -9.41 -30.81
C GLY A 298 -0.08 -8.37 -30.52
N LYS A 299 -0.50 -8.21 -29.26
CA LYS A 299 -1.51 -7.24 -28.80
C LYS A 299 -0.88 -6.28 -27.79
N PRO A 300 0.01 -5.36 -28.23
CA PRO A 300 0.74 -4.49 -27.31
C PRO A 300 -0.22 -3.60 -26.51
N LEU A 301 0.08 -3.44 -25.23
CA LEU A 301 -0.66 -2.55 -24.33
C LEU A 301 -0.19 -1.11 -24.44
N PRO A 302 -1.04 -0.14 -24.09
CA PRO A 302 -0.70 1.27 -24.18
C PRO A 302 0.26 1.76 -23.08
N PHE A 303 0.97 0.89 -22.34
CA PHE A 303 2.00 1.24 -21.35
C PHE A 303 3.19 0.28 -21.43
N ASP A 304 4.32 0.64 -20.83
CA ASP A 304 5.53 -0.17 -20.85
C ASP A 304 6.17 -0.37 -19.46
N LEU A 305 7.39 -0.92 -19.44
CA LEU A 305 8.12 -1.21 -18.21
C LEU A 305 8.46 0.06 -17.39
N GLN A 306 8.70 1.18 -18.05
CA GLN A 306 9.00 2.44 -17.37
C GLN A 306 7.78 2.95 -16.61
N ASP A 307 6.59 2.78 -17.19
CA ASP A 307 5.32 3.13 -16.55
C ASP A 307 5.07 2.28 -15.30
N VAL A 308 5.36 0.97 -15.35
CA VAL A 308 5.26 0.06 -14.18
C VAL A 308 6.24 0.48 -13.09
N HIS A 309 7.46 0.80 -13.45
CA HIS A 309 8.47 1.31 -12.52
C HIS A 309 8.06 2.65 -11.88
N LYS A 310 7.48 3.58 -12.67
CA LYS A 310 6.96 4.85 -12.14
C LYS A 310 5.81 4.59 -11.16
N ALA A 311 4.88 3.71 -11.48
CA ALA A 311 3.81 3.31 -10.56
C ALA A 311 4.34 2.73 -9.24
N LEU A 312 5.39 1.91 -9.30
CA LEU A 312 6.06 1.39 -8.11
C LEU A 312 6.65 2.50 -7.23
N LEU A 313 7.35 3.49 -7.81
CA LEU A 313 7.92 4.61 -7.04
C LEU A 313 6.86 5.42 -6.31
N HIS A 314 5.69 5.55 -6.93
CA HIS A 314 4.54 6.25 -6.36
C HIS A 314 3.70 5.38 -5.42
N THR A 315 4.00 4.08 -5.26
CA THR A 315 3.23 3.20 -4.39
C THR A 315 3.61 3.38 -2.91
N VAL A 316 2.62 3.73 -2.10
CA VAL A 316 2.68 3.86 -0.64
C VAL A 316 1.92 2.71 0.00
N THR A 317 2.63 1.84 0.72
CA THR A 317 2.02 0.64 1.29
C THR A 317 1.48 0.88 2.69
N LEU A 318 0.24 0.46 2.94
CA LEU A 318 -0.45 0.60 4.23
C LEU A 318 -0.72 -0.76 4.86
N LYS A 319 -0.76 -0.80 6.20
CA LYS A 319 -1.16 -1.99 6.97
C LYS A 319 -2.67 -2.01 7.20
N TYR A 320 -3.21 -3.20 7.45
CA TYR A 320 -4.60 -3.31 7.88
C TYR A 320 -4.85 -2.59 9.21
N GLY A 321 -6.00 -1.92 9.33
CA GLY A 321 -6.41 -1.15 10.50
C GLY A 321 -5.65 0.18 10.68
N GLU A 322 -4.76 0.53 9.75
CA GLU A 322 -4.02 1.78 9.81
C GLU A 322 -4.84 2.91 9.19
N VAL A 323 -5.16 3.93 10.00
CA VAL A 323 -5.85 5.14 9.53
C VAL A 323 -4.82 6.09 8.91
N THR A 324 -5.02 6.44 7.64
CA THR A 324 -4.07 7.19 6.82
C THR A 324 -4.77 8.37 6.15
N ASP A 325 -4.31 9.60 6.38
CA ASP A 325 -4.76 10.75 5.59
C ASP A 325 -4.23 10.59 4.15
N ILE A 326 -5.12 10.49 3.16
CA ILE A 326 -4.76 10.33 1.74
C ILE A 326 -5.07 11.58 0.91
N ALA A 327 -5.83 12.50 1.48
CA ALA A 327 -6.13 13.83 0.99
C ALA A 327 -6.51 14.74 2.18
N PRO A 328 -6.68 16.07 1.98
CA PRO A 328 -7.01 16.99 3.08
C PRO A 328 -8.28 16.64 3.86
N ASP A 329 -9.27 16.05 3.19
CA ASP A 329 -10.58 15.70 3.72
C ASP A 329 -10.91 14.19 3.64
N VAL A 330 -9.96 13.33 3.22
CA VAL A 330 -10.20 11.88 3.10
C VAL A 330 -9.16 11.08 3.86
N ARG A 331 -9.63 10.20 4.75
CA ARG A 331 -8.82 9.17 5.41
C ARG A 331 -9.18 7.79 4.90
N LEU A 332 -8.16 7.00 4.60
CA LEU A 332 -8.27 5.61 4.18
C LEU A 332 -7.92 4.68 5.35
N THR A 333 -8.63 3.57 5.45
CA THR A 333 -8.23 2.42 6.27
C THR A 333 -8.50 1.15 5.51
N PHE A 334 -7.48 0.30 5.38
CA PHE A 334 -7.67 -1.03 4.80
C PHE A 334 -8.05 -2.05 5.86
N TYR A 335 -9.00 -2.91 5.54
CA TYR A 335 -9.36 -4.09 6.32
C TYR A 335 -9.21 -5.34 5.46
N ARG A 336 -9.08 -6.53 6.07
CA ARG A 336 -8.90 -7.78 5.32
C ARG A 336 -10.16 -8.08 4.49
N ALA A 337 -9.99 -8.42 3.22
CA ALA A 337 -11.10 -8.85 2.35
C ALA A 337 -11.25 -10.38 2.23
N GLY A 338 -10.22 -11.16 2.59
CA GLY A 338 -10.27 -12.62 2.51
C GLY A 338 -10.27 -13.21 1.09
N HIS A 339 -10.04 -12.41 0.05
CA HIS A 339 -10.10 -12.84 -1.35
C HIS A 339 -8.79 -13.45 -1.85
N ILE A 340 -7.72 -12.65 -1.83
CA ILE A 340 -6.35 -13.07 -2.14
C ILE A 340 -5.36 -12.50 -1.12
N LEU A 341 -4.11 -12.96 -1.16
CA LEU A 341 -3.05 -12.40 -0.32
C LEU A 341 -2.94 -10.89 -0.51
N GLY A 342 -3.11 -10.13 0.57
CA GLY A 342 -3.06 -8.66 0.55
C GLY A 342 -4.37 -7.97 0.16
N SER A 343 -5.43 -8.71 -0.18
CA SER A 343 -6.72 -8.13 -0.55
C SER A 343 -7.36 -7.33 0.58
N ALA A 344 -7.82 -6.13 0.24
CA ALA A 344 -8.30 -5.16 1.20
C ALA A 344 -9.68 -4.58 0.86
N ILE A 345 -10.52 -4.49 1.89
CA ILE A 345 -11.70 -3.63 1.93
C ILE A 345 -11.22 -2.22 2.26
N ALA A 346 -11.60 -1.24 1.44
CA ALA A 346 -11.24 0.16 1.64
C ALA A 346 -12.36 0.90 2.40
N HIS A 347 -12.07 1.39 3.59
CA HIS A 347 -12.94 2.30 4.34
C HIS A 347 -12.44 3.73 4.16
N LEU A 348 -13.32 4.60 3.67
CA LEU A 348 -13.05 5.99 3.35
C LEU A 348 -13.87 6.87 4.29
N HIS A 349 -13.18 7.55 5.20
CA HIS A 349 -13.76 8.52 6.12
C HIS A 349 -13.60 9.93 5.54
N ILE A 350 -14.71 10.58 5.19
CA ILE A 350 -14.72 11.86 4.49
C ILE A 350 -15.11 12.99 5.44
N GLY A 351 -14.36 14.09 5.40
CA GLY A 351 -14.50 15.26 6.25
C GLY A 351 -14.34 14.94 7.74
N VAL A 352 -15.07 15.65 8.59
CA VAL A 352 -15.15 15.36 10.04
C VAL A 352 -16.33 14.42 10.29
N GLY A 353 -16.28 13.24 9.66
CA GLY A 353 -17.40 12.28 9.68
C GLY A 353 -18.62 12.77 8.91
N LEU A 354 -18.40 13.51 7.81
CA LEU A 354 -19.47 13.93 6.90
C LEU A 354 -20.16 12.70 6.30
N HIS A 355 -19.37 11.79 5.72
CA HIS A 355 -19.85 10.57 5.07
C HIS A 355 -18.77 9.48 5.13
N ASN A 356 -19.17 8.22 5.26
CA ASN A 356 -18.26 7.08 5.35
C ASN A 356 -18.64 6.03 4.32
N ILE A 357 -17.68 5.68 3.46
CA ILE A 357 -17.87 4.72 2.38
C ILE A 357 -17.03 3.49 2.68
N VAL A 358 -17.64 2.30 2.58
CA VAL A 358 -16.91 1.03 2.53
C VAL A 358 -16.99 0.52 1.10
N TYR A 359 -15.84 0.34 0.46
CA TYR A 359 -15.71 -0.34 -0.83
C TYR A 359 -15.08 -1.70 -0.60
N THR A 360 -15.85 -2.77 -0.79
CA THR A 360 -15.36 -4.13 -0.54
C THR A 360 -14.39 -4.60 -1.60
N SER A 361 -14.60 -4.17 -2.85
CA SER A 361 -14.07 -4.87 -4.03
C SER A 361 -14.42 -6.36 -3.94
N ASP A 362 -13.58 -7.22 -4.52
CA ASP A 362 -13.68 -8.66 -4.33
C ASP A 362 -13.38 -9.05 -2.87
N PHE A 363 -14.28 -9.83 -2.27
CA PHE A 363 -14.13 -10.28 -0.89
C PHE A 363 -14.68 -11.69 -0.69
N LYS A 364 -14.25 -12.34 0.39
CA LYS A 364 -14.77 -13.65 0.80
C LYS A 364 -15.16 -13.60 2.27
N TYR A 365 -16.45 -13.58 2.55
CA TYR A 365 -16.97 -13.77 3.91
C TYR A 365 -17.11 -15.26 4.23
N GLY A 366 -15.96 -15.91 4.40
CA GLY A 366 -15.86 -17.29 4.82
C GLY A 366 -14.40 -17.73 4.84
N LYS A 367 -14.01 -18.42 5.92
CA LYS A 367 -12.64 -18.89 6.08
C LYS A 367 -12.25 -19.86 4.96
N THR A 368 -11.08 -19.64 4.36
CA THR A 368 -10.49 -20.56 3.37
C THR A 368 -9.31 -21.32 3.97
N ARG A 369 -8.61 -22.13 3.16
CA ARG A 369 -7.40 -22.84 3.64
C ARG A 369 -6.27 -21.84 3.94
N LEU A 370 -6.21 -20.72 3.22
CA LEU A 370 -5.12 -19.75 3.30
C LEU A 370 -5.47 -18.46 4.04
N LEU A 371 -6.74 -18.03 3.99
CA LEU A 371 -7.13 -16.68 4.42
C LEU A 371 -8.28 -16.76 5.44
N ASP A 372 -8.24 -15.82 6.39
CA ASP A 372 -9.38 -15.53 7.24
C ASP A 372 -10.49 -14.84 6.45
N GLU A 373 -11.69 -14.85 7.00
CA GLU A 373 -12.85 -14.19 6.40
C GLU A 373 -12.70 -12.66 6.34
N ALA A 374 -13.47 -12.07 5.44
CA ALA A 374 -13.58 -10.63 5.30
C ALA A 374 -13.99 -9.94 6.61
N HIS A 375 -13.40 -8.77 6.86
CA HIS A 375 -13.75 -7.93 8.00
C HIS A 375 -15.14 -7.31 7.83
N THR A 376 -15.93 -7.30 8.91
CA THR A 376 -17.32 -6.84 8.88
C THR A 376 -17.63 -5.70 9.85
N GLU A 377 -16.71 -5.38 10.76
CA GLU A 377 -16.91 -4.33 11.75
C GLU A 377 -16.27 -3.01 11.28
N PHE A 378 -16.98 -1.89 11.38
CA PHE A 378 -16.43 -0.60 10.97
C PHE A 378 -16.91 0.48 11.95
N PRO A 379 -16.13 1.55 12.19
CA PRO A 379 -16.54 2.60 13.12
C PRO A 379 -17.85 3.30 12.73
N ARG A 380 -18.04 3.56 11.44
CA ARG A 380 -19.26 4.13 10.83
C ARG A 380 -19.28 3.81 9.34
N VAL A 381 -20.45 3.49 8.81
CA VAL A 381 -20.68 3.23 7.38
C VAL A 381 -22.00 3.90 6.98
N ASP A 382 -21.93 4.80 6.01
CA ASP A 382 -23.10 5.47 5.45
C ASP A 382 -23.39 4.95 4.02
N THR A 383 -22.39 4.43 3.31
CA THR A 383 -22.55 3.77 2.00
C THR A 383 -21.66 2.53 1.90
N LEU A 384 -22.23 1.42 1.44
CA LEU A 384 -21.51 0.19 1.14
C LEU A 384 -21.54 -0.04 -0.38
N LEU A 385 -20.37 -0.11 -0.99
CA LEU A 385 -20.16 -0.55 -2.37
C LEU A 385 -19.57 -1.94 -2.32
N MET A 386 -20.30 -2.93 -2.83
CA MET A 386 -19.88 -4.32 -2.78
C MET A 386 -19.94 -5.02 -4.13
N GLU A 387 -19.09 -6.04 -4.30
CA GLU A 387 -19.12 -6.90 -5.49
C GLU A 387 -20.41 -7.74 -5.55
N SER A 388 -20.72 -8.22 -6.75
CA SER A 388 -21.91 -9.05 -7.01
C SER A 388 -21.61 -10.19 -7.98
N THR A 389 -20.38 -10.70 -8.02
CA THR A 389 -19.92 -11.75 -8.94
C THR A 389 -20.79 -13.00 -8.84
N TYR A 390 -21.20 -13.35 -7.61
CA TYR A 390 -22.09 -14.47 -7.34
C TYR A 390 -23.50 -14.03 -6.91
N GLY A 391 -23.94 -12.82 -7.28
CA GLY A 391 -25.23 -12.26 -6.87
C GLY A 391 -26.46 -13.09 -7.28
N ASN A 392 -26.31 -14.03 -8.22
CA ASN A 392 -27.36 -14.95 -8.66
C ASN A 392 -26.91 -16.42 -8.68
N ALA A 393 -25.88 -16.78 -7.91
CA ALA A 393 -25.28 -18.11 -7.95
C ALA A 393 -25.27 -18.80 -6.58
N THR A 394 -25.63 -20.08 -6.55
CA THR A 394 -25.50 -20.93 -5.37
C THR A 394 -24.14 -21.64 -5.39
N GLN A 395 -23.36 -21.48 -4.32
CA GLN A 395 -22.09 -22.18 -4.14
C GLN A 395 -22.29 -23.41 -3.25
N LEU A 396 -21.55 -24.48 -3.53
CA LEU A 396 -21.50 -25.65 -2.65
C LEU A 396 -20.81 -25.29 -1.33
N PRO A 397 -21.20 -25.92 -0.21
CA PRO A 397 -20.41 -25.89 1.02
C PRO A 397 -18.96 -26.29 0.75
N ARG A 398 -18.04 -25.69 1.50
CA ARG A 398 -16.60 -25.82 1.21
C ARG A 398 -16.13 -27.28 1.27
N ASP A 399 -16.53 -28.01 2.31
CA ASP A 399 -16.13 -29.40 2.51
C ASP A 399 -16.64 -30.31 1.40
N GLU A 400 -17.87 -30.08 0.92
CA GLU A 400 -18.44 -30.82 -0.21
C GLU A 400 -17.71 -30.51 -1.52
N ALA A 401 -17.39 -29.23 -1.77
CA ALA A 401 -16.65 -28.80 -2.95
C ALA A 401 -15.24 -29.41 -2.99
N GLU A 402 -14.54 -29.45 -1.86
CA GLU A 402 -13.21 -30.07 -1.73
C GLU A 402 -13.28 -31.59 -1.91
N ALA A 403 -14.21 -32.28 -1.24
CA ALA A 403 -14.40 -33.72 -1.40
C ALA A 403 -14.69 -34.11 -2.85
N LYS A 404 -15.58 -33.35 -3.52
CA LYS A 404 -15.89 -33.55 -4.94
C LYS A 404 -14.69 -33.29 -5.85
N PHE A 405 -13.90 -32.27 -5.55
CA PHE A 405 -12.69 -31.95 -6.30
C PHE A 405 -11.66 -33.09 -6.23
N VAL A 406 -11.40 -33.61 -5.03
CA VAL A 406 -10.47 -34.73 -4.80
C VAL A 406 -10.97 -36.02 -5.47
N ASP A 407 -12.28 -36.32 -5.39
CA ASP A 407 -12.88 -37.47 -6.09
C ASP A 407 -12.66 -37.42 -7.60
N VAL A 408 -12.92 -36.27 -8.23
CA VAL A 408 -12.74 -36.10 -9.68
C VAL A 408 -11.28 -36.34 -10.10
N ILE A 409 -10.32 -35.87 -9.30
CA ILE A 409 -8.89 -36.10 -9.53
C ILE A 409 -8.57 -37.59 -9.44
N ASN A 410 -8.97 -38.23 -8.33
CA ASN A 410 -8.67 -39.64 -8.10
C ASN A 410 -9.24 -40.55 -9.19
N ARG A 411 -10.50 -40.33 -9.59
CA ARG A 411 -11.11 -41.10 -10.70
C ARG A 411 -10.40 -40.90 -12.03
N THR A 412 -9.91 -39.68 -12.30
CA THR A 412 -9.16 -39.39 -13.54
C THR A 412 -7.80 -40.10 -13.54
N LEU A 413 -7.09 -40.07 -12.41
CA LEU A 413 -5.79 -40.71 -12.25
C LEU A 413 -5.88 -42.24 -12.28
N GLN A 414 -6.91 -42.84 -11.66
CA GLN A 414 -7.17 -44.28 -11.73
C GLN A 414 -7.36 -44.78 -13.17
N ARG A 415 -7.93 -43.93 -14.03
CA ARG A 415 -8.08 -44.18 -15.47
C ARG A 415 -6.84 -43.84 -16.29
N LYS A 416 -5.70 -43.54 -15.64
CA LYS A 416 -4.44 -43.09 -16.26
C LYS A 416 -4.58 -41.83 -17.11
N GLY A 417 -5.56 -40.98 -16.80
CA GLY A 417 -5.76 -39.68 -17.44
C GLY A 417 -4.89 -38.58 -16.84
N LYS A 418 -4.98 -37.37 -17.41
CA LYS A 418 -4.35 -36.15 -16.90
C LYS A 418 -5.44 -35.16 -16.47
N VAL A 419 -5.24 -34.47 -15.35
CA VAL A 419 -6.13 -33.41 -14.89
C VAL A 419 -5.51 -32.07 -15.24
N LEU A 420 -6.24 -31.23 -15.98
CA LEU A 420 -5.84 -29.86 -16.30
C LEU A 420 -6.70 -28.89 -15.48
N ILE A 421 -6.06 -28.04 -14.68
CA ILE A 421 -6.74 -27.06 -13.80
C ILE A 421 -6.26 -25.65 -14.20
N PRO A 422 -7.07 -24.88 -14.96
CA PRO A 422 -6.70 -23.52 -15.30
C PRO A 422 -6.91 -22.60 -14.08
N THR A 423 -5.88 -21.86 -13.69
CA THR A 423 -5.92 -20.90 -12.59
C THR A 423 -5.09 -19.67 -12.91
N LEU A 424 -5.47 -18.52 -12.35
CA LEU A 424 -4.61 -17.34 -12.31
C LEU A 424 -3.36 -17.61 -11.47
N ALA A 425 -2.29 -16.83 -11.69
CA ALA A 425 -1.06 -16.94 -10.92
C ALA A 425 -1.27 -16.69 -9.41
N VAL A 426 -2.28 -15.91 -9.02
CA VAL A 426 -2.64 -15.63 -7.62
C VAL A 426 -4.14 -15.82 -7.38
N GLY A 427 -4.47 -16.48 -6.28
CA GLY A 427 -5.83 -16.74 -5.82
C GLY A 427 -6.12 -18.24 -5.78
N ARG A 428 -6.87 -18.74 -6.77
CA ARG A 428 -7.29 -20.15 -6.81
C ARG A 428 -6.13 -21.14 -6.86
N ALA A 429 -5.01 -20.79 -7.51
CA ALA A 429 -3.84 -21.67 -7.60
C ALA A 429 -3.32 -22.08 -6.22
N GLN A 430 -3.14 -21.12 -5.32
CA GLN A 430 -2.63 -21.37 -3.97
C GLN A 430 -3.63 -22.17 -3.13
N GLU A 431 -4.93 -21.88 -3.25
CA GLU A 431 -5.98 -22.65 -2.56
C GLU A 431 -6.02 -24.11 -3.03
N VAL A 432 -5.94 -24.35 -4.34
CA VAL A 432 -5.87 -25.71 -4.91
C VAL A 432 -4.64 -26.45 -4.41
N LEU A 433 -3.47 -25.80 -4.39
CA LEU A 433 -2.25 -26.40 -3.85
C LEU A 433 -2.40 -26.77 -2.37
N ALA A 434 -3.03 -25.91 -1.57
CA ALA A 434 -3.28 -26.18 -0.16
C ALA A 434 -4.22 -27.38 0.03
N ILE A 435 -5.32 -27.46 -0.74
CA ILE A 435 -6.23 -28.61 -0.71
C ILE A 435 -5.46 -29.89 -1.04
N LEU A 436 -4.75 -29.92 -2.18
CA LEU A 436 -4.01 -31.09 -2.64
C LEU A 436 -2.90 -31.55 -1.70
N ALA A 437 -2.24 -30.61 -1.00
CA ALA A 437 -1.21 -30.94 -0.02
C ALA A 437 -1.77 -31.63 1.24
N THR A 438 -3.07 -31.48 1.50
CA THR A 438 -3.77 -32.03 2.68
C THR A 438 -4.77 -33.14 2.35
N ALA A 439 -4.95 -33.45 1.06
CA ALA A 439 -5.96 -34.37 0.55
C ALA A 439 -5.53 -35.84 0.57
#